data_AF-A0A7S3CAY0-F1
#
_entry.id   AF-A0A7S3CAY0-F1
#
_cell.length_a   1.000
_cell.length_b   1.000
_cell.length_c   1.000
_cell.angle_alpha   90.00
_cell.angle_beta   90.00
_cell.angle_gamma   90.00
#
_symmetry.space_group_name_H-M   'P 1'
#
loop_
_entity.id
_entity.type
_entity.pdbx_description
1 polymer ?
#
loop_
_entity_poly.entity_id
_entity_poly.type
_entity_poly.pdbx_seq_one_letter_code
_entity_poly.pdbx_strand_id
1 'polypeptide(L)'
;AIENRDWLEPFVSDFKTRFISLLSNTFRHVHTSLALAIVDPYIDFSEAETSAAVAEGVETRKLNGQVLTPFDLKRLESFTSNLSDYPLVKDLVPSITAAYFSRRIPVQLSSGQAAILLGTGLQQMSDGDLGDLLNLPANQVRALANKALKKIYGVLRGSKESAIERSLPVPKEVKDLSPHEVTVDEDLNEAATEADEYMKSALSLDKVGQFAISADDADLRGAMNGSKIPESGTVSVKSKRRESAESEMPYKRKGRKSEGKGKKKKGRKSV
;
A
#
# COMPACT_ATOMS: atom_id res chain seq x y z
N ALA A 1 -18.40 -18.83 54.90
CA ALA A 1 -18.30 -18.13 53.61
C ALA A 1 -16.83 -18.15 53.19
N ILE A 2 -16.50 -18.29 51.91
CA ILE A 2 -15.09 -18.27 51.47
C ILE A 2 -14.60 -16.83 51.64
N GLU A 3 -13.88 -16.58 52.72
CA GLU A 3 -13.17 -15.33 52.97
C GLU A 3 -12.00 -15.27 51.99
N ASN A 4 -11.95 -14.19 51.19
CA ASN A 4 -10.99 -13.94 50.11
C ASN A 4 -11.34 -14.58 48.74
N ARG A 5 -12.07 -13.81 47.91
CA ARG A 5 -12.46 -14.17 46.52
C ARG A 5 -11.53 -13.57 45.46
N ASP A 6 -10.43 -12.94 45.87
CA ASP A 6 -9.55 -12.19 44.96
C ASP A 6 -8.85 -13.11 43.93
N TRP A 7 -8.75 -14.41 44.22
CA TRP A 7 -8.22 -15.42 43.28
C TRP A 7 -9.24 -15.85 42.20
N LEU A 8 -10.54 -15.62 42.43
CA LEU A 8 -11.60 -16.17 41.59
C LEU A 8 -11.63 -15.48 40.22
N GLU A 9 -11.52 -14.16 40.19
CA GLU A 9 -11.50 -13.40 38.94
C GLU A 9 -10.33 -13.77 38.02
N PRO A 10 -9.06 -13.78 38.46
CA PRO A 10 -7.95 -14.19 37.60
C PRO A 10 -8.05 -15.67 37.19
N PHE A 11 -8.55 -16.55 38.06
CA PHE A 11 -8.80 -17.95 37.72
C PHE A 11 -9.86 -18.09 36.62
N VAL A 12 -10.98 -17.38 36.72
CA VAL A 12 -12.05 -17.38 35.71
C VAL A 12 -11.53 -16.81 34.38
N SER A 13 -10.73 -15.74 34.41
CA SER A 13 -10.11 -15.17 33.22
C SER A 13 -9.16 -16.15 32.52
N ASP A 14 -8.31 -16.85 33.28
CA ASP A 14 -7.41 -17.87 32.74
C ASP A 14 -8.20 -19.07 32.18
N PHE A 15 -9.23 -19.53 32.89
CA PHE A 15 -10.11 -20.59 32.42
C PHE A 15 -10.80 -20.21 31.10
N LYS A 16 -11.37 -19.00 30.98
CA LYS A 16 -12.01 -18.53 29.74
C LYS A 16 -11.01 -18.49 28.58
N THR A 17 -9.78 -18.03 28.84
CA THR A 17 -8.71 -17.98 27.83
C THR A 17 -8.34 -19.38 27.32
N ARG A 18 -8.18 -20.35 28.24
CA ARG A 18 -7.91 -21.76 27.88
C ARG A 18 -9.10 -22.44 27.20
N PHE A 19 -10.32 -22.13 27.64
CA PHE A 19 -11.51 -22.67 27.02
C PHE A 19 -11.63 -22.22 25.56
N ILE A 20 -11.40 -20.93 25.29
CA ILE A 20 -11.38 -20.37 23.92
C ILE A 20 -10.37 -21.09 23.02
N SER A 21 -9.15 -21.38 23.53
CA SER A 21 -8.15 -22.07 22.72
C SER A 21 -8.49 -23.55 22.44
N LEU A 22 -9.21 -24.20 23.36
CA LEU A 22 -9.62 -25.61 23.26
C LEU A 22 -10.93 -25.83 22.48
N LEU A 23 -11.69 -24.76 22.17
CA LEU A 23 -12.95 -24.85 21.41
C LEU A 23 -12.78 -25.40 19.99
N SER A 24 -11.62 -25.20 19.38
CA SER A 24 -11.33 -25.69 18.01
C SER A 24 -11.05 -27.18 17.95
N ASN A 25 -10.71 -27.80 19.08
CA ASN A 25 -10.29 -29.19 19.16
C ASN A 25 -11.15 -29.96 20.17
N THR A 26 -10.72 -30.01 21.43
CA THR A 26 -11.34 -30.82 22.49
C THR A 26 -12.82 -30.50 22.68
N PHE A 27 -13.22 -29.23 22.62
CA PHE A 27 -14.60 -28.82 22.87
C PHE A 27 -15.39 -28.49 21.59
N ARG A 28 -14.94 -28.99 20.43
CA ARG A 28 -15.65 -28.77 19.16
C ARG A 28 -17.07 -29.37 19.14
N HIS A 29 -17.28 -30.45 19.90
CA HIS A 29 -18.57 -31.15 20.01
C HIS A 29 -19.55 -30.49 21.01
N VAL A 30 -19.10 -29.49 21.78
CA VAL A 30 -19.96 -28.78 22.73
C VAL A 30 -20.96 -27.92 21.97
N HIS A 31 -22.23 -27.96 22.37
CA HIS A 31 -23.27 -27.15 21.75
C HIS A 31 -22.91 -25.66 21.80
N THR A 32 -23.03 -24.94 20.69
CA THR A 32 -22.58 -23.54 20.57
C THR A 32 -23.23 -22.61 21.61
N SER A 33 -24.51 -22.83 21.97
CA SER A 33 -25.14 -22.05 23.04
C SER A 33 -24.52 -22.27 24.42
N LEU A 34 -24.10 -23.51 24.73
CA LEU A 34 -23.42 -23.83 25.99
C LEU A 34 -22.01 -23.23 26.01
N ALA A 35 -21.28 -23.35 24.90
CA ALA A 35 -19.97 -22.72 24.76
C ALA A 35 -20.06 -21.20 24.93
N LEU A 36 -21.08 -20.56 24.35
CA LEU A 36 -21.33 -19.13 24.51
C LEU A 36 -21.65 -18.75 25.95
N ALA A 37 -22.47 -19.55 26.65
CA ALA A 37 -22.79 -19.33 28.06
C ALA A 37 -21.57 -19.47 28.99
N ILE A 38 -20.65 -20.39 28.68
CA ILE A 38 -19.40 -20.57 29.44
C ILE A 38 -18.42 -19.40 29.20
N VAL A 39 -18.26 -19.00 27.94
CA VAL A 39 -17.42 -17.85 27.58
C VAL A 39 -17.98 -16.57 28.19
N ASP A 40 -19.31 -16.44 28.22
CA ASP A 40 -20.04 -15.27 28.72
C ASP A 40 -19.44 -13.97 28.14
N PRO A 41 -19.58 -13.79 26.81
CA PRO A 41 -18.97 -12.69 26.10
C PRO A 41 -19.61 -11.36 26.51
N TYR A 42 -18.77 -10.35 26.68
CA TYR A 42 -19.26 -8.99 26.72
C TYR A 42 -19.60 -8.57 25.28
N ILE A 43 -20.87 -8.26 25.02
CA ILE A 43 -21.38 -7.95 23.67
C ILE A 43 -21.88 -6.51 23.52
N ASP A 44 -22.16 -5.83 24.63
CA ASP A 44 -22.78 -4.50 24.68
C ASP A 44 -21.73 -3.38 24.80
N PHE A 45 -20.73 -3.39 23.92
CA PHE A 45 -19.76 -2.30 23.82
C PHE A 45 -20.44 -1.02 23.33
N SER A 46 -20.18 0.09 23.99
CA SER A 46 -20.61 1.41 23.56
C SER A 46 -19.77 1.94 22.40
N GLU A 47 -20.31 2.90 21.65
CA GLU A 47 -19.55 3.60 20.61
C GLU A 47 -18.35 4.34 21.19
N ALA A 48 -18.49 4.93 22.39
CA ALA A 48 -17.41 5.62 23.07
C ALA A 48 -16.23 4.70 23.41
N GLU A 49 -16.50 3.49 23.94
CA GLU A 49 -15.47 2.47 24.20
C GLU A 49 -14.79 2.01 22.91
N THR A 50 -15.58 1.85 21.85
CA THR A 50 -15.06 1.45 20.53
C THR A 50 -14.11 2.52 19.99
N SER A 51 -14.50 3.79 20.01
CA SER A 51 -13.66 4.91 19.57
C SER A 51 -12.42 5.09 20.44
N ALA A 52 -12.52 4.93 21.75
CA ALA A 52 -11.39 5.00 22.67
C ALA A 52 -10.35 3.92 22.36
N ALA A 53 -10.78 2.67 22.12
CA ALA A 53 -9.87 1.59 21.77
C ALA A 53 -9.26 1.74 20.38
N VAL A 54 -10.04 2.23 19.40
CA VAL A 54 -9.51 2.58 18.07
C VAL A 54 -8.40 3.62 18.19
N ALA A 55 -8.62 4.64 19.03
CA ALA A 55 -7.59 5.59 19.36
C ALA A 55 -6.41 4.86 20.03
N GLU A 56 -6.54 4.24 21.20
CA GLU A 56 -5.43 3.61 21.92
C GLU A 56 -4.57 2.68 21.04
N GLY A 57 -5.22 1.83 20.25
CA GLY A 57 -4.57 0.90 19.34
C GLY A 57 -5.05 -0.52 19.58
N VAL A 58 -5.78 -1.09 18.63
CA VAL A 58 -6.24 -2.47 18.66
C VAL A 58 -5.25 -3.35 17.92
N GLU A 59 -4.45 -4.10 18.67
CA GLU A 59 -3.53 -5.09 18.11
C GLU A 59 -4.16 -6.50 18.12
N THR A 60 -4.09 -7.16 16.97
CA THR A 60 -4.45 -8.57 16.82
C THR A 60 -3.29 -9.34 16.18
N ARG A 61 -3.10 -10.57 16.65
CA ARG A 61 -2.02 -11.45 16.22
C ARG A 61 -2.61 -12.69 15.58
N LYS A 62 -1.99 -13.14 14.49
CA LYS A 62 -2.26 -14.41 13.84
C LYS A 62 -1.84 -15.56 14.75
N LEU A 63 -2.26 -16.78 14.39
CA LEU A 63 -1.93 -18.00 15.14
C LEU A 63 -0.41 -18.22 15.30
N ASN A 64 0.40 -17.76 14.33
CA ASN A 64 1.86 -17.81 14.39
C ASN A 64 2.50 -16.68 15.23
N GLY A 65 1.71 -15.87 15.93
CA GLY A 65 2.17 -14.76 16.77
C GLY A 65 2.49 -13.46 16.02
N GLN A 66 2.48 -13.47 14.68
CA GLN A 66 2.70 -12.27 13.88
C GLN A 66 1.51 -11.33 13.94
N VAL A 67 1.79 -10.03 13.96
CA VAL A 67 0.76 -8.98 13.86
C VAL A 67 0.06 -9.07 12.50
N LEU A 68 -1.24 -8.73 12.45
CA LEU A 68 -1.95 -8.60 11.17
C LEU A 68 -1.24 -7.60 10.25
N THR A 69 -0.96 -8.04 9.03
CA THR A 69 -0.33 -7.20 8.00
C THR A 69 -1.39 -6.38 7.24
N PRO A 70 -1.00 -5.30 6.55
CA PRO A 70 -1.91 -4.57 5.67
C PRO A 70 -2.56 -5.45 4.58
N PHE A 71 -1.85 -6.48 4.12
CA PHE A 71 -2.38 -7.46 3.16
C PHE A 71 -3.47 -8.34 3.78
N ASP A 72 -3.31 -8.73 5.05
CA ASP A 72 -4.33 -9.48 5.78
C ASP A 72 -5.62 -8.64 5.96
N LEU A 73 -5.48 -7.34 6.25
CA LEU A 73 -6.62 -6.42 6.30
C LEU A 73 -7.31 -6.25 4.95
N LYS A 74 -6.55 -6.17 3.85
CA LYS A 74 -7.11 -6.09 2.49
C LYS A 74 -7.88 -7.36 2.08
N ARG A 75 -7.38 -8.53 2.49
CA ARG A 75 -8.09 -9.81 2.32
C ARG A 75 -9.42 -9.79 3.09
N LEU A 76 -9.40 -9.31 4.34
CA LEU A 76 -10.60 -9.18 5.17
C LEU A 76 -11.61 -8.17 4.59
N GLU A 77 -11.14 -7.06 4.05
CA GLU A 77 -11.97 -6.07 3.35
C GLU A 77 -12.67 -6.67 2.13
N SER A 78 -11.92 -7.41 1.31
CA SER A 78 -12.43 -8.03 0.08
C SER A 78 -13.52 -9.05 0.42
N PHE A 79 -13.33 -9.84 1.49
CA PHE A 79 -14.34 -10.78 1.97
C PHE A 79 -15.57 -10.07 2.55
N THR A 80 -15.37 -9.07 3.42
CA THR A 80 -16.48 -8.34 4.05
C THR A 80 -17.27 -7.46 3.07
N SER A 81 -16.70 -7.19 1.89
CA SER A 81 -17.34 -6.51 0.77
C SER A 81 -17.97 -7.47 -0.25
N ASN A 82 -18.02 -8.78 0.04
CA ASN A 82 -18.51 -9.84 -0.86
C ASN A 82 -17.78 -9.91 -2.21
N LEU A 83 -16.52 -9.48 -2.27
CA LEU A 83 -15.67 -9.57 -3.46
C LEU A 83 -14.87 -10.87 -3.52
N SER A 84 -14.80 -11.62 -2.42
CA SER A 84 -14.04 -12.86 -2.30
C SER A 84 -14.70 -13.86 -1.35
N ASP A 85 -14.41 -15.14 -1.55
CA ASP A 85 -14.97 -16.24 -0.75
C ASP A 85 -14.29 -16.43 0.61
N TYR A 86 -14.98 -17.12 1.53
CA TYR A 86 -14.50 -17.40 2.88
C TYR A 86 -13.12 -18.09 2.99
N PRO A 87 -12.75 -19.06 2.12
CA PRO A 87 -11.43 -19.67 2.17
C PRO A 87 -10.27 -18.65 2.12
N LEU A 88 -10.48 -17.48 1.51
CA LEU A 88 -9.47 -16.42 1.46
C LEU A 88 -9.16 -15.81 2.83
N VAL A 89 -10.03 -15.94 3.83
CA VAL A 89 -9.81 -15.33 5.17
C VAL A 89 -9.86 -16.37 6.30
N LYS A 90 -10.07 -17.64 5.97
CA LYS A 90 -10.28 -18.73 6.94
C LYS A 90 -9.13 -18.88 7.94
N ASP A 91 -7.90 -18.55 7.55
CA ASP A 91 -6.71 -18.54 8.42
C ASP A 91 -6.72 -17.39 9.45
N LEU A 92 -7.39 -16.28 9.13
CA LEU A 92 -7.44 -15.09 9.98
C LEU A 92 -8.59 -15.14 10.99
N VAL A 93 -9.72 -15.74 10.60
CA VAL A 93 -10.96 -15.73 11.39
C VAL A 93 -10.80 -16.29 12.82
N PRO A 94 -10.11 -17.43 13.07
CA PRO A 94 -9.93 -17.94 14.43
C PRO A 94 -9.21 -16.95 15.35
N SER A 95 -8.17 -16.30 14.82
CA SER A 95 -7.35 -15.35 15.59
C SER A 95 -8.12 -14.07 15.92
N ILE A 96 -8.85 -13.54 14.93
CA ILE A 96 -9.71 -12.36 15.09
C ILE A 96 -10.83 -12.64 16.09
N THR A 97 -11.46 -13.82 15.97
CA THR A 97 -12.55 -14.24 16.85
C THR A 97 -12.07 -14.41 18.28
N ALA A 98 -10.93 -15.06 18.50
CA ALA A 98 -10.35 -15.20 19.83
C ALA A 98 -10.03 -13.82 20.45
N ALA A 99 -9.54 -12.86 19.67
CA ALA A 99 -9.29 -11.51 20.15
C ALA A 99 -10.58 -10.77 20.54
N TYR A 100 -11.67 -10.95 19.78
CA TYR A 100 -13.00 -10.44 20.14
C TYR A 100 -13.49 -11.01 21.48
N PHE A 101 -13.51 -12.34 21.64
CA PHE A 101 -13.96 -12.98 22.88
C PHE A 101 -13.03 -12.74 24.09
N SER A 102 -11.78 -12.31 23.84
CA SER A 102 -10.84 -11.84 24.87
C SER A 102 -11.00 -10.34 25.21
N ARG A 103 -12.08 -9.68 24.74
CA ARG A 103 -12.35 -8.24 24.92
C ARG A 103 -11.27 -7.30 24.35
N ARG A 104 -10.41 -7.78 23.45
CA ARG A 104 -9.39 -6.95 22.79
C ARG A 104 -9.93 -6.15 21.61
N ILE A 105 -11.05 -6.59 21.04
CA ILE A 105 -11.74 -5.89 19.94
C ILE A 105 -13.11 -5.47 20.46
N PRO A 106 -13.26 -4.24 21.00
CA PRO A 106 -14.54 -3.77 21.51
C PRO A 106 -15.46 -3.42 20.34
N VAL A 107 -16.39 -4.32 20.04
CA VAL A 107 -17.37 -4.18 18.95
C VAL A 107 -18.71 -4.69 19.43
N GLN A 108 -19.76 -3.90 19.26
CA GLN A 108 -21.10 -4.35 19.60
C GLN A 108 -21.60 -5.39 18.58
N LEU A 109 -21.88 -6.62 19.05
CA LEU A 109 -22.50 -7.69 18.26
C LEU A 109 -23.82 -8.11 18.90
N SER A 110 -24.80 -8.52 18.08
CA SER A 110 -25.97 -9.18 18.65
C SER A 110 -25.60 -10.57 19.19
N SER A 111 -26.38 -11.09 20.14
CA SER A 111 -26.16 -12.44 20.69
C SER A 111 -26.08 -13.51 19.60
N GLY A 112 -26.95 -13.44 18.58
CA GLY A 112 -26.89 -14.34 17.42
C GLY A 112 -25.62 -14.17 16.57
N GLN A 113 -25.13 -12.93 16.39
CA GLN A 113 -23.85 -12.68 15.70
C GLN A 113 -22.67 -13.27 16.49
N ALA A 114 -22.67 -13.10 17.81
CA ALA A 114 -21.63 -13.67 18.68
C ALA A 114 -21.66 -15.21 18.66
N ALA A 115 -22.85 -15.82 18.73
CA ALA A 115 -23.01 -17.27 18.63
C ALA A 115 -22.45 -17.82 17.32
N ILE A 116 -22.81 -17.19 16.19
CA ILE A 116 -22.34 -17.60 14.86
C ILE A 116 -20.83 -17.40 14.73
N LEU A 117 -20.30 -16.30 15.25
CA LEU A 117 -18.86 -16.03 15.22
C LEU A 117 -18.09 -17.07 16.08
N LEU A 118 -18.62 -17.48 17.23
CA LEU A 118 -18.04 -18.53 18.06
C LEU A 118 -18.02 -19.89 17.34
N GLY A 119 -19.15 -20.28 16.73
CA GLY A 119 -19.27 -21.55 16.00
C GLY A 119 -18.36 -21.62 14.76
N THR A 120 -18.36 -20.56 13.96
CA THR A 120 -17.54 -20.51 12.72
C THR A 120 -16.06 -20.27 12.98
N GLY A 121 -15.72 -19.42 13.95
CA GLY A 121 -14.36 -18.98 14.21
C GLY A 121 -13.60 -19.86 15.21
N LEU A 122 -14.20 -20.15 16.37
CA LEU A 122 -13.55 -20.92 17.44
C LEU A 122 -13.80 -22.41 17.29
N GLN A 123 -15.05 -22.84 17.06
CA GLN A 123 -15.38 -24.27 16.90
C GLN A 123 -15.11 -24.78 15.47
N GLN A 124 -14.83 -23.88 14.53
CA GLN A 124 -14.53 -24.18 13.13
C GLN A 124 -15.57 -25.10 12.46
N MET A 125 -16.85 -24.92 12.81
CA MET A 125 -17.96 -25.67 12.21
C MET A 125 -18.23 -25.20 10.78
N SER A 126 -18.82 -26.08 9.97
CA SER A 126 -19.30 -25.69 8.63
C SER A 126 -20.58 -24.85 8.77
N ASP A 127 -20.91 -24.07 7.73
CA ASP A 127 -22.14 -23.26 7.74
C ASP A 127 -23.39 -24.12 7.77
N GLY A 128 -23.33 -25.34 7.21
CA GLY A 128 -24.42 -26.32 7.24
C GLY A 128 -24.64 -26.84 8.66
N ASP A 129 -23.59 -27.41 9.26
CA ASP A 129 -23.68 -28.00 10.62
C ASP A 129 -24.13 -26.96 11.66
N LEU A 130 -23.59 -25.73 11.55
CA LEU A 130 -23.97 -24.63 12.44
C LEU A 130 -25.39 -24.12 12.14
N GLY A 131 -25.80 -24.14 10.87
CA GLY A 131 -27.17 -23.83 10.46
C GLY A 131 -28.18 -24.80 11.05
N ASP A 132 -27.89 -26.10 10.96
CA ASP A 132 -28.72 -27.16 11.53
C ASP A 132 -28.83 -27.02 13.06
N LEU A 133 -27.74 -26.68 13.75
CA LEU A 133 -27.73 -26.46 15.19
C LEU A 133 -28.57 -25.26 15.63
N LEU A 134 -28.56 -24.19 14.83
CA LEU A 134 -29.22 -22.92 15.14
C LEU A 134 -30.61 -22.79 14.48
N ASN A 135 -31.07 -23.81 13.75
CA ASN A 135 -32.27 -23.77 12.90
C ASN A 135 -32.26 -22.58 11.92
N LEU A 136 -31.13 -22.36 11.25
CA LEU A 136 -30.93 -21.29 10.26
C LEU A 136 -30.42 -21.87 8.94
N PRO A 137 -30.86 -21.34 7.78
CA PRO A 137 -30.24 -21.69 6.50
C PRO A 137 -28.73 -21.33 6.49
N ALA A 138 -27.89 -22.19 5.92
CA ALA A 138 -26.44 -21.98 5.82
C ALA A 138 -26.06 -20.61 5.22
N ASN A 139 -26.82 -20.12 4.24
CA ASN A 139 -26.63 -18.80 3.64
C ASN A 139 -26.81 -17.65 4.66
N GLN A 140 -27.77 -17.79 5.59
CA GLN A 140 -27.98 -16.80 6.65
C GLN A 140 -26.85 -16.83 7.69
N VAL A 141 -26.37 -18.02 8.04
CA VAL A 141 -25.19 -18.20 8.92
C VAL A 141 -24.00 -17.44 8.32
N ARG A 142 -23.70 -17.67 7.04
CA ARG A 142 -22.61 -16.97 6.34
C ARG A 142 -22.81 -15.46 6.31
N ALA A 143 -24.02 -14.98 6.03
CA ALA A 143 -24.34 -13.56 5.99
C ALA A 143 -24.16 -12.88 7.36
N LEU A 144 -24.60 -13.51 8.44
CA LEU A 144 -24.45 -12.99 9.80
C LEU A 144 -22.98 -13.03 10.26
N ALA A 145 -22.24 -14.07 9.91
CA ALA A 145 -20.80 -14.15 10.14
C ALA A 145 -20.05 -13.01 9.42
N ASN A 146 -20.39 -12.76 8.15
CA ASN A 146 -19.82 -11.64 7.38
C ASN A 146 -20.16 -10.30 8.04
N LYS A 147 -21.43 -10.09 8.45
CA LYS A 147 -21.84 -8.85 9.14
C LYS A 147 -21.08 -8.62 10.45
N ALA A 148 -20.77 -9.68 11.21
CA ALA A 148 -19.94 -9.58 12.41
C ALA A 148 -18.48 -9.23 12.07
N LEU A 149 -17.88 -9.94 11.10
CA LEU A 149 -16.52 -9.69 10.64
C LEU A 149 -16.34 -8.30 10.02
N LYS A 150 -17.37 -7.75 9.36
CA LYS A 150 -17.37 -6.39 8.82
C LYS A 150 -17.27 -5.32 9.91
N LYS A 151 -17.98 -5.52 11.03
CA LYS A 151 -17.87 -4.62 12.19
C LYS A 151 -16.47 -4.69 12.81
N ILE A 152 -15.93 -5.89 12.96
CA ILE A 152 -14.56 -6.10 13.47
C ILE A 152 -13.52 -5.47 12.54
N TYR A 153 -13.66 -5.66 11.23
CA TYR A 153 -12.81 -5.02 10.23
C TYR A 153 -12.82 -3.48 10.37
N GLY A 154 -13.98 -2.86 10.59
CA GLY A 154 -14.09 -1.42 10.81
C GLY A 154 -13.21 -0.91 11.95
N VAL A 155 -13.20 -1.60 13.08
CA VAL A 155 -12.35 -1.26 14.24
C VAL A 155 -10.87 -1.49 13.95
N LEU A 156 -10.52 -2.62 13.33
CA LEU A 156 -9.13 -2.92 12.98
C LEU A 156 -8.56 -1.92 11.97
N ARG A 157 -9.35 -1.55 10.96
CA ARG A 157 -9.01 -0.53 9.97
C ARG A 157 -8.83 0.83 10.64
N GLY A 158 -9.83 1.28 11.39
CA GLY A 158 -9.79 2.57 12.08
C GLY A 158 -8.58 2.69 12.99
N SER A 159 -8.23 1.62 13.71
CA SER A 159 -7.06 1.63 14.57
C SER A 159 -5.74 1.78 13.81
N LYS A 160 -5.60 1.14 12.64
CA LYS A 160 -4.43 1.34 11.77
C LYS A 160 -4.38 2.74 11.18
N GLU A 161 -5.53 3.29 10.80
CA GLU A 161 -5.64 4.66 10.30
C GLU A 161 -5.23 5.68 11.37
N SER A 162 -5.75 5.55 12.60
CA SER A 162 -5.34 6.41 13.73
C SER A 162 -3.86 6.26 14.08
N ALA A 163 -3.28 5.07 13.96
CA ALA A 163 -1.84 4.88 14.15
C ALA A 163 -1.02 5.62 13.08
N ILE A 164 -1.48 5.62 11.82
CA ILE A 164 -0.85 6.37 10.73
C ILE A 164 -1.00 7.87 10.97
N GLU A 165 -2.20 8.35 11.31
CA GLU A 165 -2.47 9.77 11.58
C GLU A 165 -1.55 10.33 12.67
N ARG A 166 -1.29 9.58 13.74
CA ARG A 166 -0.34 9.96 14.81
C ARG A 166 1.10 10.05 14.34
N SER A 167 1.46 9.26 13.33
CA SER A 167 2.80 9.28 12.74
C SER A 167 2.99 10.41 11.73
N LEU A 168 1.89 10.96 11.21
CA LEU A 168 1.95 12.10 10.30
C LEU A 168 2.36 13.36 11.07
N PRO A 169 3.23 14.21 10.50
CA PRO A 169 3.56 15.48 11.11
C PRO A 169 2.30 16.34 11.21
N VAL A 170 2.04 16.88 12.40
CA VAL A 170 0.95 17.85 12.60
C VAL A 170 1.18 18.99 11.62
N PRO A 171 0.21 19.31 10.73
CA PRO A 171 0.32 20.46 9.86
C PRO A 171 0.60 21.68 10.71
N LYS A 172 1.79 22.27 10.57
CA LYS A 172 2.06 23.57 11.19
C LYS A 172 1.09 24.54 10.54
N GLU A 173 0.22 25.16 11.33
CA GLU A 173 -0.50 26.34 10.88
C GLU A 173 0.54 27.38 10.46
N VAL A 174 0.76 27.51 9.16
CA VAL A 174 1.57 28.59 8.61
C VAL A 174 0.72 29.84 8.72
N LYS A 175 0.83 30.52 9.87
CA LYS A 175 0.05 31.73 10.17
C LYS A 175 0.37 32.87 9.19
N ASP A 176 1.57 32.84 8.60
CA ASP A 176 2.03 33.81 7.64
C ASP A 176 2.34 33.11 6.30
N LEU A 177 1.30 32.90 5.50
CA LEU A 177 1.47 32.67 4.07
C LEU A 177 1.85 34.00 3.41
N SER A 178 3.09 34.43 3.59
CA SER A 178 3.62 35.59 2.88
C SER A 178 3.81 35.21 1.40
N PRO A 179 3.28 36.00 0.45
CA PRO A 179 3.66 35.87 -0.95
C PRO A 179 5.19 35.85 -1.05
N HIS A 180 5.72 34.98 -1.90
CA HIS A 180 7.15 34.97 -2.17
C HIS A 180 7.56 36.33 -2.74
N GLU A 181 8.74 36.84 -2.36
CA GLU A 181 9.23 38.15 -2.83
C GLU A 181 9.39 38.18 -4.36
N VAL A 182 9.66 37.02 -4.95
CA VAL A 182 9.75 36.82 -6.39
C VAL A 182 8.44 36.24 -6.89
N THR A 183 7.84 36.92 -7.87
CA THR A 183 6.66 36.41 -8.55
C THR A 183 7.04 35.25 -9.47
N VAL A 184 6.08 34.35 -9.73
CA VAL A 184 6.30 33.26 -10.69
C VAL A 184 6.68 33.81 -12.07
N ASP A 185 6.14 34.98 -12.45
CA ASP A 185 6.46 35.63 -13.72
C ASP A 185 7.90 36.17 -13.75
N GLU A 186 8.43 36.70 -12.63
CA GLU A 186 9.82 37.13 -12.52
C GLU A 186 10.80 35.95 -12.58
N ASP A 187 10.53 34.86 -11.87
CA ASP A 187 11.35 33.63 -11.89
C ASP A 187 11.39 33.00 -13.30
N LEU A 188 10.25 32.97 -13.98
CA LEU A 188 10.16 32.51 -15.37
C LEU A 188 10.93 33.41 -16.34
N ASN A 189 10.91 34.73 -16.12
CA ASN A 189 11.65 35.68 -16.96
C ASN A 189 13.17 35.59 -16.71
N GLU A 190 13.61 35.44 -15.47
CA GLU A 190 15.02 35.23 -15.12
C GLU A 190 15.54 33.95 -15.80
N ALA A 191 14.83 32.83 -15.65
CA ALA A 191 15.17 31.58 -16.32
C ALA A 191 15.19 31.69 -17.86
N ALA A 192 14.31 32.50 -18.45
CA ALA A 192 14.33 32.78 -19.89
C ALA A 192 15.58 33.57 -20.32
N THR A 193 15.96 34.59 -19.54
CA THR A 193 17.17 35.38 -19.82
C THR A 193 18.44 34.55 -19.68
N GLU A 194 18.54 33.69 -18.66
CA GLU A 194 19.66 32.76 -18.51
C GLU A 194 19.77 31.79 -19.69
N ALA A 195 18.63 31.27 -20.16
CA ALA A 195 18.61 30.39 -21.33
C ALA A 195 19.05 31.13 -22.61
N ASP A 196 18.63 32.37 -22.80
CA ASP A 196 19.02 33.22 -23.94
C ASP A 196 20.51 33.56 -23.90
N GLU A 197 21.05 33.89 -22.73
CA GLU A 197 22.48 34.14 -22.55
C GLU A 197 23.32 32.89 -22.78
N TYR A 198 22.84 31.74 -22.31
CA TYR A 198 23.46 30.46 -22.61
C TYR A 198 23.46 30.19 -24.13
N MET A 199 22.33 30.41 -24.82
CA MET A 199 22.26 30.26 -26.28
C MET A 199 23.21 31.22 -27.00
N LYS A 200 23.28 32.49 -26.59
CA LYS A 200 24.21 33.49 -27.16
C LYS A 200 25.67 33.09 -26.94
N SER A 201 26.02 32.61 -25.75
CA SER A 201 27.39 32.15 -25.43
C SER A 201 27.75 30.81 -26.09
N ALA A 202 26.76 29.99 -26.42
CA ALA A 202 26.95 28.78 -27.23
C ALA A 202 27.14 29.13 -28.72
N LEU A 203 26.51 30.20 -29.20
CA LEU A 203 26.59 30.72 -30.57
C LEU A 203 27.70 31.76 -30.77
N SER A 204 28.61 31.94 -29.80
CA SER A 204 29.76 32.82 -29.93
C SER A 204 30.63 32.43 -31.14
N LEU A 205 31.10 33.42 -31.89
CA LEU A 205 31.85 33.25 -33.15
C LEU A 205 33.05 32.30 -33.03
N ASP A 206 33.72 32.24 -31.87
CA ASP A 206 34.83 31.32 -31.61
C ASP A 206 34.41 29.83 -31.63
N LYS A 207 33.21 29.52 -31.13
CA LYS A 207 32.66 28.15 -31.11
C LYS A 207 32.02 27.79 -32.45
N VAL A 208 31.35 28.75 -33.10
CA VAL A 208 30.69 28.56 -34.39
C VAL A 208 31.69 28.50 -35.54
N GLY A 209 32.87 29.12 -35.38
CA GLY A 209 33.97 29.08 -36.35
C GLY A 209 34.48 27.65 -36.64
N GLN A 210 34.31 26.72 -35.70
CA GLN A 210 34.62 25.29 -35.91
C GLN A 210 33.72 24.64 -36.96
N PHE A 211 32.52 25.21 -37.18
CA PHE A 211 31.56 24.76 -38.19
C PHE A 211 31.60 25.64 -39.45
N ALA A 212 32.55 26.58 -39.56
CA ALA A 212 32.71 27.40 -40.75
C ALA A 212 33.10 26.53 -41.96
N ILE A 213 32.24 26.52 -42.97
CA ILE A 213 32.48 25.78 -44.22
C ILE A 213 33.59 26.49 -44.99
N SER A 214 34.77 25.87 -45.03
CA SER A 214 35.89 26.33 -45.86
C SER A 214 35.63 25.91 -47.31
N ALA A 215 34.82 26.69 -48.04
CA ALA A 215 34.60 26.54 -49.46
C ALA A 215 35.09 27.81 -50.18
N ASP A 216 35.80 27.65 -51.29
CA ASP A 216 36.22 28.76 -52.12
C ASP A 216 34.98 29.36 -52.81
N ASP A 217 34.89 30.69 -52.94
CA ASP A 217 33.71 31.37 -53.55
C ASP A 217 33.39 30.88 -54.97
N ALA A 218 34.41 30.40 -55.70
CA ALA A 218 34.25 29.78 -57.00
C ALA A 218 33.54 28.41 -56.93
N ASP A 219 33.79 27.62 -55.88
CA ASP A 219 33.16 26.31 -55.66
C ASP A 219 31.70 26.47 -55.23
N LEU A 220 31.41 27.48 -54.40
CA LEU A 220 30.05 27.85 -54.01
C LEU A 220 29.22 28.34 -55.20
N ARG A 221 29.81 29.19 -56.05
CA ARG A 221 29.19 29.67 -57.30
C ARG A 221 29.06 28.58 -58.35
N GLY A 222 29.97 27.60 -58.39
CA GLY A 222 29.87 26.45 -59.27
C GLY A 222 28.77 25.48 -58.86
N ALA A 223 28.56 25.28 -57.55
CA ALA A 223 27.49 24.45 -57.02
C ALA A 223 26.10 25.11 -57.13
N MET A 224 26.05 26.44 -57.06
CA MET A 224 24.85 27.24 -57.38
C MET A 224 24.87 27.63 -58.86
N ASN A 225 24.44 26.76 -59.78
CA ASN A 225 24.36 26.99 -61.24
C ASN A 225 23.85 28.40 -61.64
N GLY A 226 24.71 29.42 -61.59
CA GLY A 226 24.50 30.77 -62.08
C GLY A 226 23.49 31.68 -61.36
N SER A 227 22.56 31.23 -60.49
CA SER A 227 21.72 32.09 -59.59
C SER A 227 20.44 31.45 -59.00
N LYS A 228 20.06 30.20 -59.34
CA LYS A 228 18.82 29.58 -58.83
C LYS A 228 19.09 28.49 -57.80
N ILE A 229 18.46 28.60 -56.63
CA ILE A 229 18.43 27.55 -55.59
C ILE A 229 17.59 26.38 -56.14
N PRO A 230 18.05 25.12 -56.09
CA PRO A 230 17.25 23.98 -56.52
C PRO A 230 16.01 23.80 -55.64
N GLU A 231 14.89 23.30 -56.19
CA GLU A 231 13.62 23.11 -55.46
C GLU A 231 13.74 22.21 -54.20
N SER A 232 14.79 21.38 -54.13
CA SER A 232 15.14 20.53 -52.98
C SER A 232 15.74 21.31 -51.79
N GLY A 233 16.10 22.58 -51.96
CA GLY A 233 16.65 23.45 -50.91
C GLY A 233 18.05 23.08 -50.40
N THR A 234 18.71 22.08 -50.98
CA THR A 234 20.04 21.60 -50.55
C THR A 234 21.08 21.74 -51.66
N VAL A 235 22.28 22.21 -51.30
CA VAL A 235 23.44 22.39 -52.21
C VAL A 235 24.64 21.66 -51.62
N SER A 236 25.27 20.77 -52.40
CA SER A 236 26.40 19.95 -51.97
C SER A 236 27.70 20.49 -52.56
N VAL A 237 28.70 20.72 -51.71
CA VAL A 237 30.01 21.27 -52.07
C VAL A 237 31.09 20.33 -51.55
N LYS A 238 32.12 20.05 -52.35
CA LYS A 238 33.18 19.11 -52.00
C LYS A 238 34.08 19.70 -50.90
N SER A 239 33.97 19.20 -49.66
CA SER A 239 34.78 19.69 -48.53
C SER A 239 36.28 19.34 -48.69
N LYS A 240 37.17 20.32 -48.54
CA LYS A 240 38.59 20.08 -48.24
C LYS A 240 38.72 19.84 -46.72
N ARG A 241 39.10 18.62 -46.31
CA ARG A 241 39.14 18.19 -44.90
C ARG A 241 40.23 18.96 -44.13
N ARG A 242 39.89 19.62 -43.02
CA ARG A 242 40.85 20.09 -42.00
C ARG A 242 41.01 19.05 -40.88
N GLU A 243 42.19 18.98 -40.28
CA GLU A 243 42.46 18.13 -39.12
C GLU A 243 41.61 18.56 -37.91
N SER A 244 41.13 17.56 -37.18
CA SER A 244 40.07 17.64 -36.17
C SER A 244 40.49 18.39 -34.91
N ALA A 245 39.83 19.50 -34.61
CA ALA A 245 39.69 19.99 -33.25
C ALA A 245 38.51 19.25 -32.59
N GLU A 246 38.73 18.69 -31.40
CA GLU A 246 37.68 18.09 -30.56
C GLU A 246 36.55 19.10 -30.32
N SER A 247 35.39 18.88 -30.95
CA SER A 247 34.20 19.68 -30.71
C SER A 247 33.48 19.15 -29.47
N GLU A 248 33.55 19.90 -28.37
CA GLU A 248 32.69 19.65 -27.22
C GLU A 248 31.23 19.89 -27.63
N MET A 249 30.44 18.81 -27.67
CA MET A 249 29.00 18.88 -27.95
C MET A 249 28.29 19.62 -26.79
N PRO A 250 27.50 20.68 -27.06
CA PRO A 250 26.93 21.55 -26.02
C PRO A 250 25.78 20.93 -25.21
N TYR A 251 25.44 19.65 -25.43
CA TYR A 251 24.37 18.96 -24.70
C TYR A 251 24.81 17.58 -24.25
N LYS A 252 25.11 17.42 -22.96
CA LYS A 252 25.08 16.10 -22.31
C LYS A 252 23.63 15.67 -22.17
N ARG A 253 23.10 14.94 -23.15
CA ARG A 253 21.88 14.14 -22.97
C ARG A 253 22.13 13.19 -21.79
N LYS A 254 21.51 13.44 -20.63
CA LYS A 254 21.50 12.49 -19.50
C LYS A 254 20.77 11.22 -19.97
N GLY A 255 21.53 10.27 -20.52
CA GLY A 255 21.02 8.95 -20.86
C GLY A 255 20.61 8.22 -19.59
N ARG A 256 19.33 7.83 -19.51
CA ARG A 256 18.84 6.83 -18.54
C ARG A 256 19.72 5.58 -18.65
N LYS A 257 20.44 5.22 -17.58
CA LYS A 257 21.11 3.92 -17.46
C LYS A 257 20.03 2.83 -17.43
N SER A 258 19.94 2.02 -18.47
CA SER A 258 19.33 0.69 -18.39
C SER A 258 20.41 -0.32 -18.01
N GLU A 259 20.25 -0.97 -16.86
CA GLU A 259 21.07 -2.11 -16.47
C GLU A 259 20.66 -3.34 -17.28
N GLY A 260 21.46 -3.69 -18.29
CA GLY A 260 21.38 -4.97 -19.00
C GLY A 260 22.55 -5.87 -18.63
N LYS A 261 22.41 -6.67 -17.56
CA LYS A 261 23.37 -7.75 -17.22
C LYS A 261 23.21 -8.94 -18.19
N GLY A 262 23.91 -8.90 -19.31
CA GLY A 262 24.16 -10.08 -20.15
C GLY A 262 25.37 -10.87 -19.64
N LYS A 263 25.15 -11.87 -18.77
CA LYS A 263 26.21 -12.82 -18.37
C LYS A 263 26.47 -13.81 -19.51
N LYS A 264 27.65 -13.71 -20.11
CA LYS A 264 28.22 -14.64 -21.09
C LYS A 264 28.30 -16.07 -20.54
N LYS A 265 27.77 -17.02 -21.33
CA LYS A 265 28.09 -18.45 -21.29
C LYS A 265 29.60 -18.68 -21.41
N LYS A 266 30.18 -19.48 -20.51
CA LYS A 266 31.37 -20.30 -20.76
C LYS A 266 31.00 -21.75 -20.49
N GLY A 267 31.20 -22.61 -21.49
CA GLY A 267 31.00 -24.05 -21.38
C GLY A 267 32.31 -24.82 -21.14
N ARG A 268 32.13 -26.14 -21.00
CA ARG A 268 33.07 -27.27 -20.80
C ARG A 268 33.35 -27.58 -19.33
N LYS A 269 33.33 -28.84 -18.86
CA LYS A 269 33.20 -30.17 -19.49
C LYS A 269 32.90 -31.20 -18.39
N SER A 270 32.32 -32.32 -18.82
CA SER A 270 32.22 -33.65 -18.19
C SER A 270 33.42 -34.06 -17.29
N VAL A 271 33.14 -34.66 -16.13
CA VAL A 271 33.16 -36.11 -15.83
C VAL A 271 32.09 -36.38 -14.78
#